data_AF-A0A4R6VDU2-F1
#
_entry.id   AF-A0A4R6VDU2-F1
#
_cell.length_a   1.000
_cell.length_b   1.000
_cell.length_c   1.000
_cell.angle_alpha   90.00
_cell.angle_beta   90.00
_cell.angle_gamma   90.00
#
_symmetry.space_group_name_H-M   'P 1'
#
loop_
_entity.id
_entity.type
_entity.pdbx_description
1 polymer ?
#
loop_
_entity_poly.entity_id
_entity_poly.type
_entity_poly.pdbx_seq_one_letter_code
_entity_poly.pdbx_strand_id
1 'polypeptide(L)'
;MMAVTVGGGPHMVSTSDAPVRPDRLFDLVTGFPPEDAIDLVVPVPLSLAIYMTMLESTGHAGDVAVLRKLHQNEASTTAQAVQATVGFVDGPDGPEPARLALAHVVEERVPRVNGVRPHLHVYVGGTAVALADGRRAPIDLDLLQARADSDLFPDHRDRLAAASAERLGLVWGEAVTGSLELLEPPWLAERAAQLLRDDEPFCPGPFARRRVVAGEHHLRRVGQELRAELGT
;
A
#
# COMPACT_ATOMS: atom_id res chain seq x y z
N MET A 1 -40.50 -21.57 12.41
CA MET A 1 -39.63 -22.05 11.32
C MET A 1 -39.85 -21.13 10.13
N MET A 2 -38.94 -20.18 9.92
CA MET A 2 -38.91 -19.33 8.74
C MET A 2 -37.48 -19.35 8.23
N ALA A 3 -37.30 -19.95 7.06
CA ALA A 3 -36.08 -19.90 6.30
C ALA A 3 -36.03 -18.54 5.59
N VAL A 4 -34.98 -17.77 5.86
CA VAL A 4 -34.59 -16.63 5.04
C VAL A 4 -33.28 -17.02 4.39
N THR A 5 -33.34 -17.38 3.11
CA THR A 5 -32.18 -17.51 2.23
C THR A 5 -31.76 -16.11 1.81
N VAL A 6 -30.60 -15.64 2.30
CA VAL A 6 -29.89 -14.51 1.71
C VAL A 6 -28.75 -15.09 0.89
N GLY A 7 -28.95 -15.11 -0.43
CA GLY A 7 -27.92 -15.42 -1.41
C GLY A 7 -27.01 -14.21 -1.60
N GLY A 8 -25.71 -14.47 -1.57
CA GLY A 8 -24.64 -13.48 -1.69
C GLY A 8 -23.34 -14.10 -1.22
N GLY A 9 -22.96 -15.22 -1.82
CA GLY A 9 -21.70 -15.88 -1.48
C GLY A 9 -20.51 -15.01 -1.88
N PRO A 10 -19.40 -15.03 -1.11
CA PRO A 10 -18.14 -14.45 -1.56
C PRO A 10 -17.72 -15.16 -2.85
N HIS A 11 -17.29 -14.40 -3.86
CA HIS A 11 -16.65 -14.94 -5.05
C HIS A 11 -15.44 -15.79 -4.61
N MET A 12 -15.63 -17.11 -4.57
CA MET A 12 -14.55 -18.07 -4.48
C MET A 12 -13.75 -17.96 -5.78
N VAL A 13 -12.60 -17.29 -5.69
CA VAL A 13 -11.56 -17.38 -6.71
C VAL A 13 -11.11 -18.84 -6.76
N SER A 14 -11.38 -19.51 -7.89
CA SER A 14 -10.89 -20.86 -8.15
C SER A 14 -9.37 -20.87 -8.08
N THR A 15 -8.80 -21.63 -7.15
CA THR A 15 -7.35 -21.70 -6.86
C THR A 15 -6.58 -22.58 -7.84
N SER A 16 -7.03 -22.74 -9.09
CA SER A 16 -6.39 -23.59 -10.09
C SER A 16 -5.62 -22.85 -11.18
N ASP A 17 -5.71 -21.52 -11.25
CA ASP A 17 -4.94 -20.75 -12.22
C ASP A 17 -3.60 -20.29 -11.65
N ALA A 18 -2.53 -20.50 -12.42
CA ALA A 18 -1.23 -19.97 -12.09
C ALA A 18 -1.34 -18.44 -11.87
N PRO A 19 -0.66 -17.88 -10.85
CA PRO A 19 -0.75 -16.46 -10.57
C PRO A 19 -0.34 -15.65 -11.81
N VAL A 20 -1.23 -14.75 -12.22
CA VAL A 20 -1.01 -13.86 -13.35
C VAL A 20 0.18 -12.97 -13.02
N ARG A 21 1.25 -13.09 -13.79
CA ARG A 21 2.41 -12.19 -13.64
C ARG A 21 2.11 -10.88 -14.37
N PRO A 22 2.31 -9.71 -13.74
CA PRO A 22 2.17 -8.44 -14.44
C PRO A 22 3.25 -8.31 -15.52
N ASP A 23 2.93 -7.56 -16.58
CA ASP A 23 3.93 -7.08 -17.53
C ASP A 23 4.74 -5.93 -16.93
N ARG A 24 5.91 -5.66 -17.50
CA ARG A 24 6.70 -4.50 -17.14
C ARG A 24 6.11 -3.25 -17.79
N LEU A 25 5.78 -2.23 -16.99
CA LEU A 25 5.28 -0.95 -17.49
C LEU A 25 6.37 -0.11 -18.16
N PHE A 26 7.49 0.07 -17.47
CA PHE A 26 8.65 0.78 -17.98
C PHE A 26 9.93 0.33 -17.27
N ASP A 27 11.08 0.78 -17.79
CA ASP A 27 12.38 0.57 -17.20
C ASP A 27 12.79 1.80 -16.36
N LEU A 28 13.06 1.60 -15.07
CA LEU A 28 13.43 2.69 -14.16
C LEU A 28 14.76 3.36 -14.51
N VAL A 29 15.63 2.69 -15.25
CA VAL A 29 16.95 3.19 -15.65
C VAL A 29 16.86 3.98 -16.96
N THR A 30 16.00 3.54 -17.88
CA THR A 30 15.98 4.08 -19.27
C THR A 30 14.68 4.76 -19.67
N GLY A 31 13.66 4.76 -18.81
CA GLY A 31 12.33 5.22 -19.15
C GLY A 31 11.60 5.96 -18.03
N PHE A 32 10.39 6.35 -18.38
CA PHE A 32 9.44 7.06 -17.53
C PHE A 32 8.09 6.35 -17.61
N PRO A 33 7.23 6.44 -16.60
CA PRO A 33 5.88 5.92 -16.71
C PRO A 33 5.15 6.60 -17.86
N PRO A 34 4.25 5.93 -18.59
CA PRO A 34 3.41 6.59 -19.58
C PRO A 34 2.47 7.63 -18.92
N GLU A 35 1.91 8.55 -19.70
CA GLU A 35 1.10 9.66 -19.17
C GLU A 35 -0.18 9.19 -18.46
N ASP A 36 -0.75 8.08 -18.92
CA ASP A 36 -1.95 7.45 -18.36
C ASP A 36 -1.65 6.57 -17.14
N ALA A 37 -0.39 6.46 -16.72
CA ALA A 37 -0.03 5.68 -15.55
C ALA A 37 -0.60 6.32 -14.27
N ILE A 38 -0.97 5.45 -13.33
CA ILE A 38 -1.40 5.80 -11.99
C ILE A 38 -0.28 5.45 -11.02
N ASP A 39 0.08 6.38 -10.17
CA ASP A 39 1.03 6.17 -9.08
C ASP A 39 0.26 5.75 -7.81
N LEU A 40 0.34 4.46 -7.48
CA LEU A 40 -0.18 3.92 -6.23
C LEU A 40 0.91 3.97 -5.16
N VAL A 41 0.76 4.90 -4.22
CA VAL A 41 1.70 5.07 -3.10
C VAL A 41 1.28 4.18 -1.94
N VAL A 42 2.19 3.33 -1.48
CA VAL A 42 1.99 2.39 -0.37
C VAL A 42 2.97 2.77 0.75
N PRO A 43 2.54 3.56 1.74
CA PRO A 43 3.37 3.89 2.89
C PRO A 43 3.48 2.70 3.84
N VAL A 44 4.64 2.55 4.50
CA VAL A 44 4.73 1.68 5.68
C VAL A 44 3.89 2.24 6.83
N PRO A 45 3.53 1.42 7.83
CA PRO A 45 2.89 1.91 9.05
C PRO A 45 3.66 3.06 9.68
N LEU A 46 2.95 4.09 10.16
CA LEU A 46 3.56 5.35 10.57
C LEU A 46 4.47 5.16 11.81
N SER A 47 4.03 4.31 12.74
CA SER A 47 4.83 3.92 13.92
C SER A 47 6.16 3.29 13.53
N LEU A 48 6.19 2.45 12.49
CA LEU A 48 7.42 1.84 11.98
C LEU A 48 8.35 2.90 11.37
N ALA A 49 7.81 3.85 10.61
CA ALA A 49 8.61 4.95 10.06
C ALA A 49 9.23 5.84 11.16
N ILE A 50 8.49 6.12 12.23
CA ILE A 50 8.98 6.84 13.41
C ILE A 50 10.07 6.02 14.11
N TYR A 51 9.84 4.72 14.30
CA TYR A 51 10.81 3.82 14.92
C TYR A 51 12.12 3.73 14.14
N MET A 52 12.04 3.60 12.80
CA MET A 52 13.22 3.63 11.92
C MET A 52 13.97 4.96 11.99
N THR A 53 13.24 6.09 12.08
CA THR A 53 13.85 7.41 12.29
C THR A 53 14.61 7.47 13.61
N MET A 54 14.02 6.93 14.69
CA MET A 54 14.67 6.85 16.00
C MET A 54 15.95 6.01 15.92
N LEU A 55 15.88 4.80 15.38
CA LEU A 55 17.03 3.91 15.22
C LEU A 55 18.16 4.55 14.40
N GLU A 56 17.82 5.27 13.33
CA GLU A 56 18.82 6.01 12.54
C GLU A 56 19.49 7.11 13.38
N SER A 57 18.71 7.85 14.17
CA SER A 57 19.23 8.93 15.03
C SER A 57 20.05 8.44 16.23
N THR A 58 19.79 7.22 16.72
CA THR A 58 20.47 6.62 17.88
C THR A 58 21.60 5.66 17.48
N GLY A 59 21.96 5.60 16.19
CA GLY A 59 23.11 4.83 15.71
C GLY A 59 22.87 3.32 15.59
N HIS A 60 21.62 2.86 15.54
CA HIS A 60 21.26 1.45 15.43
C HIS A 60 21.17 1.01 13.96
N ALA A 61 22.24 1.27 13.20
CA ALA A 61 22.26 1.09 11.73
C ALA A 61 21.99 -0.35 11.27
N GLY A 62 22.32 -1.36 12.09
CA GLY A 62 22.04 -2.78 11.79
C GLY A 62 20.55 -3.06 11.69
N ASP A 63 19.76 -2.63 12.67
CA ASP A 63 18.31 -2.86 12.71
C ASP A 63 17.61 -2.08 11.60
N VAL A 64 18.05 -0.84 11.34
CA VAL A 64 17.56 -0.05 10.20
C VAL A 64 17.82 -0.77 8.88
N ALA A 65 19.01 -1.36 8.69
CA ALA A 65 19.34 -2.11 7.48
C ALA A 65 18.46 -3.36 7.33
N VAL A 66 18.14 -4.05 8.42
CA VAL A 66 17.18 -5.17 8.41
C VAL A 66 15.80 -4.71 7.96
N LEU A 67 15.27 -3.63 8.54
CA LEU A 67 13.96 -3.09 8.18
C LEU A 67 13.90 -2.59 6.73
N ARG A 68 14.95 -1.90 6.26
CA ARG A 68 15.09 -1.49 4.85
C ARG A 68 15.01 -2.70 3.92
N LYS A 69 15.74 -3.77 4.24
CA LYS A 69 15.75 -4.99 3.44
C LYS A 69 14.38 -5.69 3.44
N LEU A 70 13.71 -5.75 4.59
CA LEU A 70 12.36 -6.32 4.68
C LEU A 70 11.38 -5.53 3.79
N HIS A 71 11.37 -4.20 3.90
CA HIS A 71 10.51 -3.37 3.05
C HIS A 71 10.80 -3.54 1.56
N GLN A 72 12.08 -3.59 1.16
CA GLN A 72 12.49 -3.85 -0.22
C GLN A 72 12.02 -5.22 -0.74
N ASN A 73 12.14 -6.27 0.07
CA ASN A 73 11.66 -7.60 -0.29
C ASN A 73 10.13 -7.60 -0.49
N GLU A 74 9.41 -6.95 0.41
CA GLU A 74 7.96 -6.86 0.34
C GLU A 74 7.46 -6.01 -0.84
N ALA A 75 8.28 -5.08 -1.35
CA ALA A 75 7.89 -4.23 -2.47
C ALA A 75 7.60 -5.03 -3.75
N SER A 76 8.40 -6.06 -4.04
CA SER A 76 8.16 -6.96 -5.19
C SER A 76 6.88 -7.77 -5.02
N THR A 77 6.62 -8.29 -3.82
CA THR A 77 5.38 -9.02 -3.50
C THR A 77 4.16 -8.11 -3.60
N THR A 78 4.31 -6.84 -3.23
CA THR A 78 3.24 -5.85 -3.28
C THR A 78 2.79 -5.56 -4.70
N ALA A 79 3.71 -5.47 -5.67
CA ALA A 79 3.34 -5.34 -7.08
C ALA A 79 2.54 -6.56 -7.58
N GLN A 80 2.86 -7.77 -7.11
CA GLN A 80 2.08 -8.98 -7.43
C GLN A 80 0.70 -8.96 -6.78
N ALA A 81 0.58 -8.46 -5.55
CA ALA A 81 -0.70 -8.30 -4.86
C ALA A 81 -1.62 -7.28 -5.57
N VAL A 82 -1.05 -6.20 -6.12
CA VAL A 82 -1.78 -5.25 -6.96
C VAL A 82 -2.36 -5.97 -8.19
N GLN A 83 -1.54 -6.76 -8.91
CA GLN A 83 -2.02 -7.59 -10.02
C GLN A 83 -3.12 -8.57 -9.60
N ALA A 84 -3.02 -9.20 -8.44
CA ALA A 84 -4.03 -10.13 -7.97
C ALA A 84 -5.37 -9.45 -7.64
N THR A 85 -5.34 -8.20 -7.18
CA THR A 85 -6.54 -7.54 -6.63
C THR A 85 -7.26 -6.64 -7.63
N VAL A 86 -6.51 -5.95 -8.48
CA VAL A 86 -7.07 -5.00 -9.47
C VAL A 86 -6.75 -5.38 -10.91
N GLY A 87 -6.20 -6.58 -11.12
CA GLY A 87 -5.95 -7.16 -12.44
C GLY A 87 -7.22 -7.66 -13.13
N PHE A 88 -8.20 -6.77 -13.28
CA PHE A 88 -9.46 -7.04 -13.94
C PHE A 88 -9.82 -5.90 -14.89
N VAL A 89 -10.56 -6.21 -15.94
CA VAL A 89 -11.17 -5.21 -16.85
C VAL A 89 -12.65 -5.52 -17.03
N ASP A 90 -13.41 -4.56 -17.53
CA ASP A 90 -14.81 -4.79 -17.87
C ASP A 90 -14.93 -5.71 -19.10
N GLY A 91 -15.55 -6.87 -18.87
CA GLY A 91 -15.96 -7.82 -19.90
C GLY A 91 -17.48 -7.77 -20.14
N PRO A 92 -17.96 -8.43 -21.21
CA PRO A 92 -19.38 -8.45 -21.57
C PRO A 92 -20.27 -9.09 -20.50
N ASP A 93 -19.74 -10.05 -19.74
CA ASP A 93 -20.44 -10.80 -18.70
C ASP A 93 -20.05 -10.38 -17.26
N GLY A 94 -19.32 -9.27 -17.12
CA GLY A 94 -18.79 -8.76 -15.86
C GLY A 94 -17.26 -8.64 -15.85
N PRO A 95 -16.65 -8.41 -14.67
CA PRO A 95 -15.20 -8.26 -14.54
C PRO A 95 -14.46 -9.52 -15.00
N GLU A 96 -13.51 -9.36 -15.91
CA GLU A 96 -12.69 -10.45 -16.43
C GLU A 96 -11.22 -10.30 -16.02
N PRO A 97 -10.52 -11.41 -15.72
CA PRO A 97 -9.10 -11.35 -15.39
C PRO A 97 -8.25 -10.72 -16.50
N ALA A 98 -7.37 -9.82 -16.11
CA ALA A 98 -6.50 -9.07 -17.01
C ALA A 98 -5.09 -8.92 -16.45
N ARG A 99 -4.12 -8.86 -17.35
CA ARG A 99 -2.73 -8.58 -17.05
C ARG A 99 -2.47 -7.08 -17.01
N LEU A 100 -2.06 -6.58 -15.85
CA LEU A 100 -1.59 -5.21 -15.65
C LEU A 100 -0.17 -5.06 -16.18
N ALA A 101 0.18 -3.85 -16.60
CA ALA A 101 1.57 -3.44 -16.76
C ALA A 101 1.98 -2.63 -15.52
N LEU A 102 2.99 -3.11 -14.79
CA LEU A 102 3.44 -2.53 -13.53
C LEU A 102 4.94 -2.18 -13.54
N ALA A 103 5.31 -1.15 -12.78
CA ALA A 103 6.68 -0.88 -12.36
C ALA A 103 6.64 -0.33 -10.94
N HIS A 104 7.70 -0.52 -10.16
CA HIS A 104 7.69 -0.06 -8.77
C HIS A 104 9.01 0.56 -8.33
N VAL A 105 8.95 1.58 -7.48
CA VAL A 105 10.10 2.29 -6.92
C VAL A 105 9.96 2.32 -5.40
N VAL A 106 11.00 1.91 -4.69
CA VAL A 106 11.08 2.05 -3.23
C VAL A 106 11.83 3.33 -2.92
N GLU A 107 11.21 4.20 -2.13
CA GLU A 107 11.84 5.42 -1.64
C GLU A 107 11.85 5.40 -0.11
N GLU A 108 12.86 6.02 0.48
CA GLU A 108 13.05 6.00 1.94
C GLU A 108 12.62 7.30 2.62
N ARG A 109 12.57 8.41 1.87
CA ARG A 109 12.31 9.74 2.43
C ARG A 109 11.28 10.45 1.61
N VAL A 110 10.44 11.21 2.30
CA VAL A 110 9.50 12.13 1.68
C VAL A 110 10.13 13.53 1.65
N PRO A 111 10.14 14.23 0.51
CA PRO A 111 10.64 15.60 0.45
C PRO A 111 9.97 16.51 1.49
N ARG A 112 10.78 17.32 2.20
CA ARG A 112 10.33 18.26 3.25
C ARG A 112 9.76 17.61 4.53
N VAL A 113 9.84 16.29 4.64
CA VAL A 113 9.55 15.56 5.88
C VAL A 113 10.85 15.23 6.59
N ASN A 114 10.91 15.49 7.89
CA ASN A 114 12.05 15.12 8.72
C ASN A 114 11.96 13.65 9.13
N GLY A 115 13.04 12.91 8.85
CA GLY A 115 13.19 11.51 9.23
C GLY A 115 13.04 10.54 8.06
N VAL A 116 12.89 9.26 8.42
CA VAL A 116 12.70 8.14 7.52
C VAL A 116 11.20 7.94 7.32
N ARG A 117 10.77 7.82 6.06
CA ARG A 117 9.40 7.55 5.63
C ARG A 117 9.45 6.56 4.47
N PRO A 118 9.75 5.28 4.71
CA PRO A 118 9.81 4.29 3.65
C PRO A 118 8.43 4.13 3.02
N HIS A 119 8.40 4.10 1.70
CA HIS A 119 7.18 3.91 0.94
C HIS A 119 7.51 3.35 -0.43
N LEU A 120 6.49 2.75 -1.02
CA LEU A 120 6.56 2.16 -2.35
C LEU A 120 5.67 2.95 -3.30
N HIS A 121 6.20 3.33 -4.44
CA HIS A 121 5.44 3.78 -5.60
C HIS A 121 5.20 2.58 -6.52
N VAL A 122 3.96 2.18 -6.74
CA VAL A 122 3.59 1.19 -7.77
C VAL A 122 2.92 1.95 -8.91
N TYR A 123 3.64 2.08 -10.03
CA TYR A 123 3.08 2.63 -11.25
C TYR A 123 2.27 1.55 -11.96
N VAL A 124 0.98 1.83 -12.15
CA VAL A 124 0.02 0.97 -12.85
C VAL A 124 -0.30 1.63 -14.19
N GLY A 125 -0.15 0.91 -15.31
CA GLY A 125 -0.58 1.43 -16.61
C GLY A 125 -2.09 1.70 -16.66
N GLY A 126 -2.52 2.72 -17.41
CA GLY A 126 -3.95 3.07 -17.51
C GLY A 126 -4.81 2.04 -18.23
N THR A 127 -4.18 1.00 -18.80
CA THR A 127 -4.84 -0.13 -19.47
C THR A 127 -4.23 -1.47 -19.03
N ALA A 128 -5.03 -2.52 -19.15
CA ALA A 128 -4.64 -3.91 -18.94
C ALA A 128 -5.03 -4.77 -20.14
N VAL A 129 -4.46 -5.97 -20.24
CA VAL A 129 -4.71 -6.93 -21.31
C VAL A 129 -5.54 -8.09 -20.77
N ALA A 130 -6.79 -8.21 -21.21
CA ALA A 130 -7.68 -9.31 -20.85
C ALA A 130 -7.04 -10.66 -21.20
N LEU A 131 -7.12 -11.62 -20.27
CA LEU A 131 -6.51 -12.94 -20.46
C LEU A 131 -7.31 -13.84 -21.40
N ALA A 132 -8.61 -13.60 -21.53
CA ALA A 132 -9.50 -14.42 -22.34
C ALA A 132 -9.28 -14.24 -23.85
N ASP A 133 -9.11 -12.99 -24.29
CA ASP A 133 -9.11 -12.62 -25.71
C ASP A 133 -7.90 -11.74 -26.12
N GLY A 134 -7.05 -11.33 -25.18
CA GLY A 134 -5.91 -10.46 -25.43
C GLY A 134 -6.28 -9.00 -25.68
N ARG A 135 -7.54 -8.61 -25.48
CA ARG A 135 -8.01 -7.23 -25.68
C ARG A 135 -7.40 -6.31 -24.65
N ARG A 136 -6.99 -5.12 -25.09
CA ARG A 136 -6.57 -4.04 -24.20
C ARG A 136 -7.79 -3.21 -23.79
N ALA A 137 -7.96 -3.00 -22.49
CA ALA A 137 -9.05 -2.21 -21.94
C ALA A 137 -8.56 -1.31 -20.79
N PRO A 138 -9.23 -0.19 -20.50
CA PRO A 138 -8.92 0.64 -19.34
C PRO A 138 -9.01 -0.17 -18.04
N ILE A 139 -8.18 0.19 -17.06
CA ILE A 139 -8.33 -0.36 -15.71
C ILE A 139 -9.45 0.35 -14.96
N ASP A 140 -10.10 -0.35 -14.04
CA ASP A 140 -11.09 0.24 -13.15
C ASP A 140 -10.40 1.05 -12.04
N LEU A 141 -10.39 2.38 -12.21
CA LEU A 141 -9.77 3.31 -11.26
C LEU A 141 -10.55 3.45 -9.96
N ASP A 142 -11.86 3.29 -10.02
CA ASP A 142 -12.71 3.40 -8.83
C ASP A 142 -12.53 2.14 -7.97
N LEU A 143 -12.40 0.97 -8.60
CA LEU A 143 -11.98 -0.24 -7.92
C LEU A 143 -10.58 -0.07 -7.33
N LEU A 144 -9.60 0.43 -8.10
CA LEU A 144 -8.25 0.67 -7.57
C LEU A 144 -8.27 1.59 -6.34
N GLN A 145 -9.00 2.70 -6.38
CA GLN A 145 -9.15 3.63 -5.27
C GLN A 145 -9.86 2.98 -4.08
N ALA A 146 -11.02 2.38 -4.30
CA ALA A 146 -11.80 1.71 -3.25
C ALA A 146 -10.98 0.64 -2.56
N ARG A 147 -10.19 -0.11 -3.34
CA ARG A 147 -9.27 -1.13 -2.85
C ARG A 147 -8.13 -0.47 -2.07
N ALA A 148 -7.53 0.61 -2.58
CA ALA A 148 -6.45 1.33 -1.90
C ALA A 148 -6.88 1.85 -0.53
N ASP A 149 -8.15 2.24 -0.40
CA ASP A 149 -8.76 2.68 0.86
C ASP A 149 -9.23 1.52 1.74
N SER A 150 -9.68 0.40 1.16
CA SER A 150 -10.21 -0.76 1.89
C SER A 150 -9.11 -1.66 2.45
N ASP A 151 -7.97 -1.08 2.81
CA ASP A 151 -6.76 -1.78 3.23
C ASP A 151 -6.31 -2.78 2.14
N LEU A 152 -5.99 -2.33 0.92
CA LEU A 152 -5.48 -3.20 -0.17
C LEU A 152 -4.18 -3.93 0.14
N PHE A 153 -3.54 -3.53 1.23
CA PHE A 153 -2.23 -3.98 1.61
C PHE A 153 -2.20 -4.55 3.03
N PRO A 154 -3.22 -5.30 3.51
CA PRO A 154 -3.10 -5.97 4.81
C PRO A 154 -1.92 -6.92 4.68
N ASP A 155 -1.92 -7.75 3.64
CA ASP A 155 -0.79 -8.41 3.01
C ASP A 155 0.59 -7.72 3.13
N HIS A 156 0.78 -6.47 2.68
CA HIS A 156 2.10 -5.82 2.80
C HIS A 156 2.43 -5.49 4.26
N ARG A 157 1.46 -4.90 4.98
CA ARG A 157 1.63 -4.44 6.37
C ARG A 157 1.79 -5.63 7.31
N ASP A 158 0.95 -6.64 7.17
CA ASP A 158 0.96 -7.92 7.88
C ASP A 158 2.23 -8.71 7.61
N ARG A 159 2.70 -8.78 6.35
CA ARG A 159 3.98 -9.44 6.04
C ARG A 159 5.15 -8.67 6.64
N LEU A 160 5.15 -7.34 6.55
CA LEU A 160 6.18 -6.50 7.16
C LEU A 160 6.15 -6.62 8.69
N ALA A 161 4.96 -6.69 9.28
CA ALA A 161 4.75 -6.88 10.71
C ALA A 161 5.25 -8.25 11.17
N ALA A 162 4.82 -9.33 10.50
CA ALA A 162 5.26 -10.68 10.79
C ALA A 162 6.78 -10.83 10.64
N ALA A 163 7.35 -10.35 9.54
CA ALA A 163 8.78 -10.47 9.29
C ALA A 163 9.62 -9.62 10.27
N SER A 164 9.16 -8.43 10.64
CA SER A 164 9.88 -7.60 11.61
C SER A 164 9.71 -8.11 13.05
N ALA A 165 8.56 -8.67 13.40
CA ALA A 165 8.35 -9.38 14.67
C ALA A 165 9.30 -10.57 14.80
N GLU A 166 9.41 -11.40 13.76
CA GLU A 166 10.31 -12.56 13.75
C GLU A 166 11.79 -12.14 13.85
N ARG A 167 12.19 -11.11 13.11
CA ARG A 167 13.61 -10.74 12.95
C ARG A 167 14.15 -9.83 14.05
N LEU A 168 13.32 -8.96 14.59
CA LEU A 168 13.71 -7.88 15.49
C LEU A 168 12.90 -7.87 16.79
N GLY A 169 11.95 -8.80 16.97
CA GLY A 169 11.12 -8.86 18.17
C GLY A 169 10.12 -7.70 18.30
N LEU A 170 9.76 -7.06 17.19
CA LEU A 170 8.81 -5.95 17.21
C LEU A 170 7.40 -6.43 17.59
N VAL A 171 6.72 -5.67 18.44
CA VAL A 171 5.37 -5.96 18.91
C VAL A 171 4.37 -5.11 18.15
N TRP A 172 3.49 -5.78 17.40
CA TRP A 172 2.48 -5.17 16.56
C TRP A 172 1.07 -5.37 17.13
N GLY A 173 0.18 -4.43 16.85
CA GLY A 173 -1.23 -4.54 17.18
C GLY A 173 -2.05 -3.40 16.58
N GLU A 174 -3.36 -3.48 16.78
CA GLU A 174 -4.27 -2.43 16.30
C GLU A 174 -4.13 -1.19 17.19
N ALA A 175 -3.77 -0.06 16.58
CA ALA A 175 -3.73 1.22 17.26
C ALA A 175 -5.13 1.84 17.39
N VAL A 176 -5.25 2.91 18.16
CA VAL A 176 -6.48 3.72 18.26
C VAL A 176 -6.97 4.25 16.90
N THR A 177 -6.07 4.30 15.93
CA THR A 177 -6.35 4.67 14.54
C THR A 177 -7.03 3.56 13.75
N GLY A 178 -7.21 2.36 14.30
CA GLY A 178 -7.73 1.18 13.59
C GLY A 178 -6.77 0.58 12.57
N SER A 179 -5.50 1.02 12.56
CA SER A 179 -4.43 0.47 11.71
C SER A 179 -3.47 -0.41 12.52
N LEU A 180 -2.87 -1.39 11.85
CA LEU A 180 -1.79 -2.20 12.42
C LEU A 180 -0.52 -1.35 12.59
N GLU A 181 -0.09 -1.16 13.83
CA GLU A 181 1.04 -0.31 14.22
C GLU A 181 1.91 -1.02 15.26
N LEU A 182 3.11 -0.50 15.50
CA LEU A 182 3.97 -0.90 16.62
C LEU A 182 3.34 -0.43 17.94
N LEU A 183 3.18 -1.36 18.88
CA LEU A 183 2.69 -1.06 20.23
C LEU A 183 3.82 -0.63 21.17
N GLU A 184 5.05 -1.08 20.89
CA GLU A 184 6.21 -0.78 21.70
C GLU A 184 7.31 -0.09 20.90
N PRO A 185 7.98 0.90 21.52
CA PRO A 185 7.65 1.50 22.81
C PRO A 185 6.37 2.37 22.77
N PRO A 186 5.62 2.52 23.90
CA PRO A 186 4.32 3.19 23.92
C PRO A 186 4.28 4.62 23.37
N TRP A 187 5.40 5.35 23.46
CA TRP A 187 5.52 6.72 22.93
C TRP A 187 5.38 6.80 21.40
N LEU A 188 5.56 5.68 20.67
CA LEU A 188 5.37 5.65 19.21
C LEU A 188 3.94 6.01 18.83
N ALA A 189 2.95 5.54 19.58
CA ALA A 189 1.54 5.82 19.32
C ALA A 189 1.23 7.32 19.49
N GLU A 190 1.75 7.95 20.54
CA GLU A 190 1.60 9.39 20.78
C GLU A 190 2.24 10.21 19.65
N ARG A 191 3.45 9.82 19.22
CA ARG A 191 4.15 10.49 18.13
C ARG A 191 3.46 10.30 16.79
N ALA A 192 2.91 9.11 16.51
CA ALA A 192 2.13 8.83 15.32
C ALA A 192 0.85 9.69 15.29
N ALA A 193 0.11 9.74 16.39
CA ALA A 193 -1.08 10.57 16.52
C ALA A 193 -0.76 12.06 16.29
N GLN A 194 0.39 12.55 16.76
CA GLN A 194 0.83 13.92 16.49
C GLN A 194 1.06 14.19 15.00
N LEU A 195 1.80 13.33 14.31
CA LEU A 195 2.08 13.50 12.88
C LEU A 195 0.82 13.42 12.02
N LEU A 196 -0.16 12.59 12.41
CA LEU A 196 -1.46 12.52 11.73
C LEU A 196 -2.27 13.82 11.88
N ARG A 197 -2.18 14.50 13.03
CA ARG A 197 -2.83 15.81 13.22
C ARG A 197 -2.23 16.89 12.33
N ASP A 198 -0.91 16.84 12.11
CA ASP A 198 -0.16 17.83 11.35
C ASP A 198 -0.34 17.71 9.81
N ASP A 199 -1.18 16.76 9.35
CA ASP A 199 -1.45 16.45 7.92
C ASP A 199 -0.15 16.28 7.11
N GLU A 200 0.80 15.50 7.65
CA GLU A 200 2.12 15.30 7.04
C GLU A 200 1.97 14.80 5.59
N PRO A 201 2.67 15.43 4.61
CA PRO A 201 2.43 15.15 3.20
C PRO A 201 2.89 13.74 2.81
N PHE A 202 2.13 13.08 1.94
CA PHE A 202 2.59 11.89 1.22
C PHE A 202 3.55 12.26 0.10
N CYS A 203 4.47 11.33 -0.23
CA CYS A 203 5.42 11.55 -1.32
C CYS A 203 4.69 11.89 -2.64
N PRO A 204 5.15 12.93 -3.37
CA PRO A 204 4.66 13.21 -4.71
C PRO A 204 5.15 12.20 -5.75
N GLY A 205 6.11 11.34 -5.38
CA GLY A 205 6.80 10.40 -6.26
C GLY A 205 7.84 11.06 -7.18
N PRO A 206 8.73 10.25 -7.76
CA PRO A 206 9.75 10.74 -8.69
C PRO A 206 9.17 11.15 -10.06
N PHE A 207 7.96 10.68 -10.40
CA PHE A 207 7.30 10.96 -11.66
C PHE A 207 5.86 11.43 -11.42
N ALA A 208 5.55 12.69 -11.76
CA ALA A 208 4.24 13.26 -11.53
C ALA A 208 3.14 12.53 -12.31
N ARG A 209 2.25 11.81 -11.63
CA ARG A 209 1.13 11.05 -12.24
C ARG A 209 -0.14 11.21 -11.40
N ARG A 210 -1.28 10.74 -11.93
CA ARG A 210 -2.50 10.62 -11.12
C ARG A 210 -2.15 9.71 -9.95
N ARG A 211 -2.35 10.20 -8.73
CA ARG A 211 -1.91 9.52 -7.51
C ARG A 211 -3.09 8.92 -6.77
N VAL A 212 -2.89 7.71 -6.28
CA VAL A 212 -3.75 7.03 -5.31
C VAL A 212 -2.85 6.66 -4.14
N VAL A 213 -3.23 7.02 -2.92
CA VAL A 213 -2.43 6.71 -1.73
C VAL A 213 -3.19 5.71 -0.88
N ALA A 214 -2.55 4.58 -0.56
CA ALA A 214 -3.14 3.53 0.23
C ALA A 214 -3.48 4.02 1.65
N GLY A 215 -4.75 3.90 2.02
CA GLY A 215 -5.29 4.33 3.31
C GLY A 215 -5.33 5.84 3.51
N GLU A 216 -5.13 6.68 2.49
CA GLU A 216 -5.15 8.15 2.66
C GLU A 216 -6.48 8.67 3.19
N HIS A 217 -7.62 8.19 2.67
CA HIS A 217 -8.92 8.63 3.18
C HIS A 217 -9.10 8.29 4.66
N HIS A 218 -8.67 7.10 5.08
CA HIS A 218 -8.71 6.68 6.47
C HIS A 218 -7.80 7.53 7.35
N LEU A 219 -6.53 7.72 6.96
CA LEU A 219 -5.56 8.51 7.72
C LEU A 219 -5.98 9.99 7.84
N ARG A 220 -6.53 10.57 6.76
CA ARG A 220 -7.06 11.94 6.79
C ARG A 220 -8.26 12.07 7.74
N ARG A 221 -9.19 11.11 7.72
CA ARG A 221 -10.34 11.08 8.62
C ARG A 221 -9.88 11.02 10.08
N VAL A 222 -8.98 10.11 10.41
CA VAL A 222 -8.41 9.98 11.76
C VAL A 222 -7.68 11.27 12.18
N GLY A 223 -6.89 11.87 11.29
CA GLY A 223 -6.21 13.14 11.56
C GLY A 223 -7.18 14.32 11.77
N GLN A 224 -8.38 14.30 11.17
CA GLN A 224 -9.43 15.29 11.43
C GLN A 224 -10.11 15.06 12.79
N GLU A 225 -10.41 13.81 13.14
CA GLU A 225 -11.00 13.43 14.43
C GLU A 225 -10.07 13.83 15.59
N LEU A 226 -8.78 13.53 15.49
CA LEU A 226 -7.77 13.90 16.49
C LEU A 226 -7.59 15.41 16.67
N ARG A 227 -7.83 16.22 15.63
CA ARG A 227 -7.83 17.69 15.74
C ARG A 227 -9.08 18.17 16.47
N ALA A 228 -10.25 17.63 16.12
CA ALA A 228 -11.52 18.01 16.71
C ALA A 228 -11.60 17.72 18.21
N GLU A 229 -11.04 16.60 18.69
CA GLU A 229 -11.03 16.22 20.11
C GLU A 229 -10.23 17.20 21.01
N LEU A 230 -9.28 17.96 20.45
CA LEU A 230 -8.38 18.83 21.20
C LEU A 230 -8.74 20.33 21.11
N GLY A 231 -9.83 20.69 20.44
CA GLY A 231 -10.29 22.08 20.35
C GLY A 231 -9.34 23.01 19.58
N THR A 232 -8.54 22.44 18.68
CA THR A 232 -7.59 23.12 17.78
C THR A 232 -7.96 22.89 16.33
#